data_AF-A0A8H6X566-F1
#
_entry.id   AF-A0A8H6X566-F1
#
_cell.length_a   1.000
_cell.length_b   1.000
_cell.length_c   1.000
_cell.angle_alpha   90.00
_cell.angle_beta   90.00
_cell.angle_gamma   90.00
#
_symmetry.space_group_name_H-M   'P 1'
#
loop_
_entity.id
_entity.type
_entity.pdbx_description
1 polymer ?
#
loop_
_entity_poly.entity_id
_entity_poly.type
_entity_poly.pdbx_seq_one_letter_code
_entity_poly.pdbx_strand_id
1 'polypeptide(L)'
;MLNALAAERARIAELEARILDPDLTFYDKNAKKLWKRALQIEIALAQERLDSYKYPVLTLPNEIVSEIFVHFLPAYPICPPLIGLLSPTTLTHICRRWREIALATPALWRAINLSGNDAPGPRYGPGFIAISVAPSFRRGRVLDMISRSRSCSLSIRMDEWDNTSKEVETAAELLRAVIPSVARWEYLTLYLDETHLPPFPAPMPLLCQLELWLGDGSPTARAAKVELPEMPLLRTVILNDAVAARNVNLPWE
;
A
#
# COMPACT_ATOMS: atom_id res chain seq x y z
N MET A 1 -27.41 13.73 -3.83
CA MET A 1 -27.42 12.25 -3.82
C MET A 1 -26.76 11.70 -2.56
N LEU A 2 -25.47 11.97 -2.30
CA LEU A 2 -24.76 11.47 -1.11
C LEU A 2 -25.42 11.85 0.24
N ASN A 3 -25.89 13.09 0.39
CA ASN A 3 -26.58 13.53 1.61
C ASN A 3 -27.91 12.81 1.86
N ALA A 4 -28.68 12.53 0.80
CA ALA A 4 -29.94 11.78 0.92
C ALA A 4 -29.67 10.33 1.33
N LEU A 5 -28.60 9.74 0.79
CA LEU A 5 -28.18 8.39 1.09
C LEU A 5 -27.66 8.23 2.52
N ALA A 6 -26.90 9.22 3.00
CA ALA A 6 -26.48 9.30 4.40
C ALA A 6 -27.68 9.48 5.35
N ALA A 7 -28.68 10.28 4.96
CA ALA A 7 -29.89 10.49 5.74
C ALA A 7 -30.73 9.20 5.87
N GLU A 8 -30.92 8.42 4.79
CA GLU A 8 -31.62 7.13 4.86
C GLU A 8 -30.89 6.12 5.75
N ARG A 9 -29.56 6.06 5.65
CA ARG A 9 -28.75 5.19 6.53
C ARG A 9 -28.83 5.59 8.00
N ALA A 10 -28.76 6.89 8.28
CA ALA A 10 -28.92 7.42 9.64
C ALA A 10 -30.32 7.11 10.19
N ARG A 11 -31.35 7.23 9.36
CA ARG A 11 -32.73 6.91 9.73
C ARG A 11 -32.92 5.44 10.08
N ILE A 12 -32.33 4.52 9.30
CA ILE A 12 -32.37 3.08 9.62
C ILE A 12 -31.70 2.82 10.97
N ALA A 13 -30.49 3.36 11.19
CA ALA A 13 -29.77 3.18 12.44
C ALA A 13 -30.54 3.72 13.66
N GLU A 14 -31.19 4.88 13.52
CA GLU A 14 -32.07 5.46 14.55
C GLU A 14 -33.25 4.53 14.88
N LEU A 15 -33.93 4.01 13.85
CA LEU A 15 -35.07 3.11 14.02
C LEU A 15 -34.67 1.77 14.64
N GLU A 16 -33.53 1.21 14.25
CA GLU A 16 -32.97 -0.01 14.85
C GLU A 16 -32.59 0.19 16.32
N ALA A 17 -31.99 1.33 16.65
CA ALA A 17 -31.67 1.70 18.03
C ALA A 17 -32.95 1.81 18.88
N ARG A 18 -34.01 2.42 18.35
CA ARG A 18 -35.32 2.49 19.02
C ARG A 18 -35.94 1.11 19.28
N ILE A 19 -35.76 0.14 18.36
CA ILE A 19 -36.22 -1.25 18.56
C ILE A 19 -35.50 -1.94 19.72
N LEU A 20 -34.21 -1.62 19.91
CA LEU A 20 -33.34 -2.22 20.92
C LEU A 20 -33.38 -1.49 22.27
N ASP A 21 -34.06 -0.35 22.36
CA ASP A 21 -34.15 0.47 23.56
C ASP A 21 -34.81 -0.30 24.73
N PRO A 22 -34.06 -0.60 25.81
CA PRO A 22 -34.58 -1.32 26.97
C PRO A 22 -35.50 -0.46 27.86
N ASP A 23 -35.41 0.87 27.78
CA ASP A 23 -36.19 1.80 28.61
C ASP A 23 -37.60 2.05 28.07
N LEU A 24 -37.90 1.50 26.89
CA LEU A 24 -39.19 1.67 26.24
C LEU A 24 -40.28 0.81 26.90
N THR A 25 -41.17 1.48 27.62
CA THR A 25 -42.29 0.84 28.32
C THR A 25 -43.55 0.77 27.45
N PHE A 26 -44.23 -0.38 27.49
CA PHE A 26 -45.50 -0.60 26.80
C PHE A 26 -46.55 -1.07 27.78
N TYR A 27 -47.74 -0.50 27.69
CA TYR A 27 -48.88 -0.85 28.54
C TYR A 27 -49.37 -2.29 28.32
N ASP A 28 -49.19 -2.88 27.13
CA ASP A 28 -49.46 -4.30 26.88
C ASP A 28 -48.54 -4.91 25.79
N LYS A 29 -48.59 -6.26 25.66
CA LYS A 29 -47.78 -7.02 24.69
C LYS A 29 -48.20 -6.79 23.23
N ASN A 30 -49.46 -6.54 22.95
CA ASN A 30 -49.98 -6.24 21.61
C ASN A 30 -49.49 -4.87 21.14
N ALA A 31 -49.49 -3.85 21.99
CA ALA A 31 -48.96 -2.52 21.71
C ALA A 31 -47.46 -2.61 21.34
N LYS A 32 -46.67 -3.37 22.11
CA LYS A 32 -45.26 -3.63 21.79
C LYS A 32 -45.07 -4.32 20.44
N LYS A 33 -45.91 -5.32 20.13
CA LYS A 33 -45.85 -6.07 18.86
C LYS A 33 -46.21 -5.20 17.65
N LEU A 34 -47.26 -4.38 17.76
CA LEU A 34 -47.71 -3.47 16.71
C LEU A 34 -46.68 -2.39 16.44
N TRP A 35 -46.13 -1.78 17.50
CA TRP A 35 -45.06 -0.80 17.39
C TRP A 35 -43.81 -1.38 16.71
N LYS A 36 -43.37 -2.58 17.10
CA LYS A 36 -42.20 -3.22 16.49
C LYS A 36 -42.43 -3.48 15.00
N ARG A 37 -43.62 -3.92 14.62
CA ARG A 37 -44.01 -4.10 13.21
C ARG A 37 -44.00 -2.78 12.43
N ALA A 38 -44.51 -1.70 13.02
CA ALA A 38 -44.51 -0.38 12.37
C ALA A 38 -43.08 0.11 12.08
N LEU A 39 -42.17 -0.01 13.06
CA LEU A 39 -40.76 0.34 12.86
C LEU A 39 -40.06 -0.55 11.84
N GLN A 40 -40.36 -1.86 11.84
CA GLN A 40 -39.83 -2.78 10.83
C GLN A 40 -40.29 -2.44 9.40
N ILE A 41 -41.53 -1.95 9.25
CA ILE A 41 -42.03 -1.46 7.95
C ILE A 41 -41.27 -0.19 7.54
N GLU A 42 -41.06 0.77 8.45
CA GLU A 42 -40.28 1.97 8.14
C GLU A 42 -38.83 1.64 7.72
N ILE A 43 -38.20 0.69 8.42
CA ILE A 43 -36.86 0.19 8.07
C ILE A 43 -36.88 -0.44 6.67
N ALA A 44 -37.84 -1.30 6.38
CA ALA A 44 -37.96 -1.95 5.07
C ALA A 44 -38.16 -0.93 3.93
N LEU A 45 -38.99 0.10 4.15
CA LEU A 45 -39.19 1.18 3.18
C LEU A 45 -37.94 2.03 2.97
N ALA A 46 -37.18 2.32 4.03
CA ALA A 46 -35.91 3.03 3.92
C ALA A 46 -34.84 2.19 3.19
N GLN A 47 -34.83 0.88 3.42
CA GLN A 47 -33.98 -0.07 2.69
C GLN A 47 -34.34 -0.11 1.20
N GLU A 48 -35.63 -0.18 0.86
CA GLU A 48 -36.09 -0.14 -0.53
C GLU A 48 -35.67 1.16 -1.23
N ARG A 49 -35.77 2.32 -0.54
CA ARG A 49 -35.25 3.59 -1.05
C ARG A 49 -33.75 3.51 -1.28
N LEU A 50 -32.96 2.96 -0.35
CA LEU A 50 -31.51 2.79 -0.50
C LEU A 50 -31.13 1.89 -1.69
N ASP A 51 -31.90 0.84 -1.93
CA ASP A 51 -31.70 -0.12 -3.02
C ASP A 51 -32.05 0.47 -4.39
N SER A 52 -32.99 1.44 -4.42
CA SER A 52 -33.33 2.18 -5.65
C SER A 52 -32.18 3.05 -6.17
N TYR A 53 -31.27 3.49 -5.29
CA TYR A 53 -30.10 4.25 -5.71
C TYR A 53 -29.13 3.36 -6.46
N LYS A 54 -28.90 3.68 -7.73
CA LYS A 54 -27.83 3.08 -8.51
C LYS A 54 -26.51 3.60 -7.97
N TYR A 55 -25.65 2.69 -7.49
CA TYR A 55 -24.27 3.00 -7.17
C TYR A 55 -23.42 2.59 -8.37
N PRO A 56 -23.09 3.51 -9.31
CA PRO A 56 -22.55 3.11 -10.61
C PRO A 56 -21.27 2.29 -10.47
N VAL A 57 -20.41 2.65 -9.51
CA VAL A 57 -19.17 1.92 -9.22
C VAL A 57 -19.40 0.51 -8.65
N LEU A 58 -20.53 0.27 -7.97
CA LEU A 58 -20.88 -1.06 -7.47
C LEU A 58 -21.56 -1.92 -8.54
N THR A 59 -21.90 -1.36 -9.70
CA THR A 59 -22.47 -2.09 -10.84
C THR A 59 -21.47 -2.38 -11.96
N LEU A 60 -20.27 -1.80 -11.90
CA LEU A 60 -19.21 -2.06 -12.88
C LEU A 60 -18.72 -3.51 -12.79
N PRO A 61 -18.33 -4.16 -13.92
CA PRO A 61 -17.58 -5.42 -13.90
C PRO A 61 -16.29 -5.32 -13.07
N ASN A 62 -15.82 -6.45 -12.54
CA ASN A 62 -14.64 -6.46 -11.68
C ASN A 62 -13.39 -5.97 -12.40
N GLU A 63 -13.27 -6.26 -13.69
CA GLU A 63 -12.15 -5.86 -14.55
C GLU A 63 -12.05 -4.34 -14.65
N ILE A 64 -13.19 -3.66 -14.82
CA ILE A 64 -13.24 -2.19 -14.89
C ILE A 64 -12.90 -1.57 -13.53
N VAL A 65 -13.38 -2.16 -12.44
CA VAL A 65 -13.04 -1.70 -11.09
C VAL A 65 -11.55 -1.90 -10.80
N SER A 66 -10.97 -3.04 -11.19
CA SER A 66 -9.53 -3.29 -11.10
C SER A 66 -8.72 -2.25 -11.88
N GLU A 67 -9.14 -1.90 -13.10
CA GLU A 67 -8.46 -0.88 -13.91
C GLU A 67 -8.51 0.51 -13.23
N ILE A 68 -9.66 0.87 -12.68
CA ILE A 68 -9.82 2.10 -11.88
C ILE A 68 -8.87 2.07 -10.67
N PHE A 69 -8.72 0.94 -9.99
CA PHE A 69 -7.81 0.80 -8.86
C PHE A 69 -6.34 0.95 -9.27
N VAL A 70 -5.95 0.45 -10.45
CA VAL A 70 -4.59 0.62 -10.97
C VAL A 70 -4.31 2.11 -11.23
N HIS A 71 -5.27 2.84 -11.81
CA HIS A 71 -5.16 4.28 -12.06
C HIS A 71 -5.32 5.16 -10.82
N PHE A 72 -5.80 4.62 -9.69
CA PHE A 72 -5.82 5.32 -8.41
C PHE A 72 -4.40 5.48 -7.83
N LEU A 73 -3.48 4.57 -8.16
CA LEU A 73 -2.10 4.60 -7.71
C LEU A 73 -1.21 5.41 -8.69
N PRO A 74 -0.02 5.85 -8.25
CA PRO A 74 0.98 6.40 -9.16
C PRO A 74 1.31 5.42 -10.29
N ALA A 75 1.63 5.96 -11.47
CA ALA A 75 2.03 5.15 -12.61
C ALA A 75 3.29 4.34 -12.27
N TYR A 76 3.24 3.02 -12.49
CA TYR A 76 4.39 2.14 -12.36
C TYR A 76 5.57 2.66 -13.22
N PRO A 77 6.81 2.69 -12.72
CA PRO A 77 7.32 2.01 -11.52
C PRO A 77 7.29 2.82 -10.21
N ILE A 78 6.59 3.96 -10.17
CA ILE A 78 6.51 4.81 -8.97
C ILE A 78 5.81 4.04 -7.84
N CYS A 79 6.45 3.99 -6.67
CA CYS A 79 5.92 3.27 -5.52
C CYS A 79 4.95 4.15 -4.74
N PRO A 80 3.69 3.70 -4.49
CA PRO A 80 2.78 4.38 -3.57
C PRO A 80 3.27 4.25 -2.12
N PRO A 81 2.70 5.04 -1.19
CA PRO A 81 2.87 4.81 0.24
C PRO A 81 2.45 3.39 0.64
N LEU A 82 3.13 2.83 1.63
CA LEU A 82 2.80 1.49 2.13
C LEU A 82 1.45 1.47 2.85
N ILE A 83 1.12 2.58 3.50
CA ILE A 83 -0.09 2.79 4.27
C ILE A 83 -0.63 4.21 4.08
N GLY A 84 -1.87 4.44 4.50
CA GLY A 84 -2.47 5.76 4.44
C GLY A 84 -3.09 6.06 3.08
N LEU A 85 -3.26 7.35 2.79
CA LEU A 85 -3.91 7.81 1.56
C LEU A 85 -3.05 7.45 0.34
N LEU A 86 -3.70 7.10 -0.78
CA LEU A 86 -3.04 6.65 -2.02
C LEU A 86 -2.27 5.32 -1.90
N SER A 87 -2.45 4.59 -0.80
CA SER A 87 -1.95 3.22 -0.67
C SER A 87 -2.95 2.23 -1.29
N PRO A 88 -2.49 1.12 -1.93
CA PRO A 88 -3.39 0.03 -2.35
C PRO A 88 -4.18 -0.56 -1.17
N THR A 89 -3.68 -0.42 0.07
CA THR A 89 -4.38 -0.89 1.27
C THR A 89 -5.68 -0.13 1.50
N THR A 90 -5.79 1.16 1.15
CA THR A 90 -7.02 1.96 1.31
C THR A 90 -8.21 1.31 0.60
N LEU A 91 -7.97 0.77 -0.59
CA LEU A 91 -8.99 0.10 -1.41
C LEU A 91 -9.58 -1.13 -0.70
N THR A 92 -8.80 -1.76 0.18
CA THR A 92 -9.24 -2.94 0.95
C THR A 92 -10.13 -2.63 2.16
N HIS A 93 -10.26 -1.34 2.51
CA HIS A 93 -11.01 -0.88 3.68
C HIS A 93 -12.34 -0.18 3.33
N ILE A 94 -12.67 -0.03 2.04
CA ILE A 94 -13.89 0.69 1.60
C ILE A 94 -15.14 -0.17 1.77
N CYS A 95 -15.17 -1.35 1.14
CA CYS A 95 -16.25 -2.33 1.30
C CYS A 95 -15.74 -3.74 1.00
N ARG A 96 -16.55 -4.75 1.32
CA ARG A 96 -16.19 -6.16 1.09
C ARG A 96 -15.85 -6.44 -0.39
N ARG A 97 -16.66 -5.95 -1.32
CA ARG A 97 -16.45 -6.15 -2.76
C ARG A 97 -15.12 -5.55 -3.23
N TRP A 98 -14.81 -4.32 -2.82
CA TRP A 98 -13.55 -3.65 -3.19
C TRP A 98 -12.34 -4.36 -2.60
N ARG A 99 -12.46 -4.87 -1.37
CA ARG A 99 -11.44 -5.72 -0.75
C ARG A 99 -11.16 -6.97 -1.57
N GLU A 100 -12.18 -7.69 -1.99
CA GLU A 100 -12.04 -8.90 -2.81
C GLU A 100 -11.35 -8.58 -4.14
N ILE A 101 -11.78 -7.51 -4.84
CA ILE A 101 -11.19 -7.07 -6.11
C ILE A 101 -9.74 -6.63 -5.95
N ALA A 102 -9.44 -5.78 -4.96
CA ALA A 102 -8.09 -5.27 -4.72
C ALA A 102 -7.11 -6.40 -4.37
N LEU A 103 -7.52 -7.35 -3.51
CA LEU A 103 -6.70 -8.52 -3.18
C LEU A 103 -6.52 -9.47 -4.37
N ALA A 104 -7.49 -9.52 -5.28
CA ALA A 104 -7.42 -10.33 -6.50
C ALA A 104 -6.67 -9.64 -7.66
N THR A 105 -6.20 -8.40 -7.50
CA THR A 105 -5.52 -7.61 -8.55
C THR A 105 -4.02 -7.47 -8.23
N PRO A 106 -3.13 -8.35 -8.72
CA PRO A 106 -1.71 -8.37 -8.34
C PRO A 106 -0.95 -7.09 -8.71
N ALA A 107 -1.36 -6.41 -9.78
CA ALA A 107 -0.74 -5.17 -10.26
C ALA A 107 -0.77 -4.03 -9.22
N LEU A 108 -1.71 -4.03 -8.27
CA LEU A 108 -1.77 -3.01 -7.21
C LEU A 108 -0.64 -3.15 -6.18
N TRP A 109 0.00 -4.31 -6.12
CA TRP A 109 0.94 -4.68 -5.06
C TRP A 109 2.40 -4.76 -5.55
N ARG A 110 2.65 -4.42 -6.82
CA ARG A 110 3.93 -4.67 -7.51
C ARG A 110 4.97 -3.54 -7.38
N ALA A 111 4.64 -2.41 -6.76
CA ALA A 111 5.55 -1.31 -6.50
C ALA A 111 5.60 -1.09 -4.98
N ILE A 112 6.78 -1.28 -4.37
CA ILE A 112 6.95 -1.36 -2.91
C ILE A 112 7.96 -0.30 -2.48
N ASN A 113 7.49 0.64 -1.66
CA ASN A 113 8.35 1.62 -1.01
C ASN A 113 8.82 1.07 0.35
N LEU A 114 10.12 0.95 0.56
CA LEU A 114 10.68 0.48 1.82
C LEU A 114 10.93 1.64 2.79
N SER A 115 10.90 2.90 2.32
CA SER A 115 11.23 4.09 3.12
C SER A 115 10.34 4.27 4.33
N GLY A 116 10.95 4.70 5.44
CA GLY A 116 10.26 4.93 6.70
C GLY A 116 9.33 6.13 6.70
N ASN A 117 9.49 7.02 5.72
CA ASN A 117 8.64 8.15 5.45
C ASN A 117 7.60 7.75 4.39
N ASP A 118 6.42 7.32 4.83
CA ASP A 118 5.21 7.24 3.98
C ASP A 118 4.74 8.63 3.49
N ALA A 119 5.53 9.69 3.72
CA ALA A 119 5.30 11.01 3.17
C ALA A 119 5.40 10.88 1.65
N PRO A 120 4.30 11.09 0.92
CA PRO A 120 4.38 11.09 -0.53
C PRO A 120 5.25 12.29 -0.88
N GLY A 121 6.25 12.09 -1.76
CA GLY A 121 7.31 13.08 -2.02
C GLY A 121 6.79 14.49 -2.38
N PRO A 122 7.66 15.47 -2.70
CA PRO A 122 7.29 16.89 -2.84
C PRO A 122 6.14 17.20 -3.82
N ARG A 123 5.69 16.22 -4.62
CA ARG A 123 4.53 16.26 -5.52
C ARG A 123 3.16 16.33 -4.83
N TYR A 124 3.05 16.10 -3.52
CA TYR A 124 1.74 15.91 -2.85
C TYR A 124 1.33 17.04 -1.87
N GLY A 125 2.13 18.12 -1.81
CA GLY A 125 1.77 19.37 -1.15
C GLY A 125 1.90 19.37 0.39
N PRO A 126 1.95 20.57 1.00
CA PRO A 126 2.08 20.76 2.44
C PRO A 126 0.74 20.45 3.14
N GLY A 127 0.57 19.20 3.56
CA GLY A 127 -0.64 18.75 4.28
C GLY A 127 -0.62 17.29 4.71
N PHE A 128 0.40 16.53 4.30
CA PHE A 128 0.55 15.13 4.70
C PHE A 128 1.20 15.01 6.07
N ILE A 129 0.56 14.26 6.97
CA ILE A 129 1.15 13.80 8.22
C ILE A 129 1.79 12.45 7.94
N ALA A 130 3.11 12.34 8.12
CA ALA A 130 3.79 11.05 8.10
C ALA A 130 3.22 10.19 9.25
N ILE A 131 2.60 9.06 8.90
CA ILE A 131 2.13 8.11 9.90
C ILE A 131 3.33 7.26 10.31
N SER A 132 3.91 7.56 11.47
CA SER A 132 4.94 6.69 12.04
C SER A 132 4.31 5.37 12.46
N VAL A 133 4.80 4.27 11.90
CA VAL A 133 4.38 2.90 12.24
C VAL A 133 5.55 2.07 12.73
N ALA A 134 5.25 1.12 13.62
CA ALA A 134 6.25 0.22 14.17
C ALA A 134 6.98 -0.57 13.06
N PRO A 135 8.29 -0.82 13.19
CA PRO A 135 9.09 -1.58 12.21
C PRO A 135 8.49 -2.94 11.83
N SER A 136 8.03 -3.71 12.82
CA SER A 136 7.41 -5.03 12.61
C SER A 136 6.14 -4.97 11.76
N PHE A 137 5.37 -3.89 11.91
CA PHE A 137 4.18 -3.66 11.12
C PHE A 137 4.53 -3.34 9.65
N ARG A 138 5.57 -2.52 9.42
CA ARG A 138 6.09 -2.24 8.06
C ARG A 138 6.54 -3.52 7.38
N ARG A 139 7.33 -4.35 8.07
CA ARG A 139 7.77 -5.66 7.55
C ARG A 139 6.59 -6.52 7.12
N GLY A 140 5.55 -6.64 7.97
CA GLY A 140 4.34 -7.39 7.65
C GLY A 140 3.67 -6.87 6.37
N ARG A 141 3.59 -5.56 6.18
CA ARG A 141 3.02 -4.94 4.97
C ARG A 141 3.85 -5.18 3.73
N VAL A 142 5.18 -5.07 3.82
CA VAL A 142 6.08 -5.42 2.70
C VAL A 142 5.85 -6.86 2.26
N LEU A 143 5.83 -7.81 3.21
CA LEU A 143 5.58 -9.22 2.91
C LEU A 143 4.19 -9.47 2.31
N ASP A 144 3.16 -8.77 2.81
CA ASP A 144 1.81 -8.78 2.21
C ASP A 144 1.86 -8.33 0.73
N MET A 145 2.60 -7.25 0.41
CA MET A 145 2.72 -6.76 -0.97
C MET A 145 3.44 -7.76 -1.89
N ILE A 146 4.54 -8.35 -1.43
CA ILE A 146 5.28 -9.39 -2.20
C ILE A 146 4.38 -10.59 -2.49
N SER A 147 3.62 -11.04 -1.48
CA SER A 147 2.70 -12.18 -1.62
C SER A 147 1.57 -11.87 -2.61
N ARG A 148 0.94 -10.69 -2.48
CA ARG A 148 -0.21 -10.30 -3.31
C ARG A 148 0.15 -9.94 -4.74
N SER A 149 1.39 -9.49 -5.00
CA SER A 149 1.88 -9.22 -6.35
C SER A 149 2.12 -10.48 -7.19
N ARG A 150 2.08 -11.68 -6.58
CA ARG A 150 2.16 -12.99 -7.26
C ARG A 150 3.37 -13.14 -8.19
N SER A 151 3.15 -13.09 -9.51
CA SER A 151 4.18 -13.22 -10.54
C SER A 151 4.52 -11.90 -11.22
N CYS A 152 3.89 -10.78 -10.84
CA CYS A 152 4.24 -9.47 -11.38
C CYS A 152 5.69 -9.14 -11.07
N SER A 153 6.35 -8.47 -12.02
CA SER A 153 7.65 -7.87 -11.76
C SER A 153 7.54 -6.68 -10.81
N LEU A 154 8.58 -6.51 -10.00
CA LEU A 154 8.57 -5.64 -8.84
C LEU A 154 9.39 -4.37 -9.08
N SER A 155 8.86 -3.25 -8.61
CA SER A 155 9.64 -2.03 -8.38
C SER A 155 9.90 -1.93 -6.88
N ILE A 156 11.16 -1.93 -6.49
CA ILE A 156 11.59 -1.78 -5.10
C ILE A 156 12.28 -0.43 -4.98
N ARG A 157 11.78 0.41 -4.07
CA ARG A 157 12.34 1.73 -3.81
C ARG A 157 12.65 1.88 -2.33
N MET A 158 13.81 2.43 -2.03
CA MET A 158 14.20 2.91 -0.72
C MET A 158 14.86 4.27 -0.94
N ASP A 159 14.08 5.32 -0.74
CA ASP A 159 14.54 6.71 -0.73
C ASP A 159 15.23 7.06 0.60
N GLU A 160 15.79 8.26 0.67
CA GLU A 160 16.54 8.82 1.80
C GLU A 160 15.84 8.59 3.15
N TRP A 161 16.66 8.16 4.11
CA TRP A 161 16.23 7.83 5.45
C TRP A 161 16.85 8.81 6.44
N ASP A 162 16.12 9.18 7.49
CA ASP A 162 16.74 9.93 8.57
C ASP A 162 17.87 9.07 9.15
N ASN A 163 19.06 9.66 9.30
CA ASN A 163 20.29 8.94 9.55
C ASN A 163 20.44 8.47 11.03
N THR A 164 19.34 8.03 11.64
CA THR A 164 19.32 7.49 12.99
C THR A 164 19.59 5.98 12.96
N SER A 165 20.40 5.47 13.89
CA SER A 165 20.85 4.07 13.91
C SER A 165 19.72 3.04 13.86
N LYS A 166 18.62 3.29 14.58
CA LYS A 166 17.44 2.40 14.64
C LYS A 166 16.71 2.30 13.30
N GLU A 167 16.72 3.39 12.55
CA GLU A 167 16.03 3.49 11.28
C GLU A 167 16.80 2.82 10.15
N VAL A 168 18.12 2.96 10.15
CA VAL A 168 19.03 2.24 9.25
C VAL A 168 18.92 0.72 9.44
N GLU A 169 18.87 0.24 10.69
CA GLU A 169 18.69 -1.19 10.98
C GLU A 169 17.33 -1.71 10.48
N THR A 170 16.28 -0.90 10.61
CA THR A 170 14.96 -1.21 10.05
C THR A 170 15.00 -1.28 8.53
N ALA A 171 15.68 -0.33 7.87
CA ALA A 171 15.83 -0.32 6.41
C ALA A 171 16.54 -1.59 5.92
N ALA A 172 17.66 -1.97 6.54
CA ALA A 172 18.37 -3.21 6.23
C ALA A 172 17.53 -4.46 6.47
N GLU A 173 16.69 -4.48 7.51
CA GLU A 173 15.73 -5.56 7.75
C GLU A 173 14.68 -5.67 6.63
N LEU A 174 14.10 -4.55 6.19
CA LEU A 174 13.11 -4.51 5.11
C LEU A 174 13.71 -4.91 3.77
N LEU A 175 14.93 -4.46 3.47
CA LEU A 175 15.66 -4.87 2.27
C LEU A 175 15.91 -6.38 2.26
N ARG A 176 16.33 -6.96 3.40
CA ARG A 176 16.45 -8.43 3.54
C ARG A 176 15.12 -9.16 3.34
N ALA A 177 13.99 -8.55 3.70
CA ALA A 177 12.67 -9.15 3.51
C ALA A 177 12.26 -9.23 2.04
N VAL A 178 12.73 -8.33 1.17
CA VAL A 178 12.42 -8.34 -0.26
C VAL A 178 13.37 -9.21 -1.10
N ILE A 179 14.59 -9.50 -0.62
CA ILE A 179 15.61 -10.31 -1.34
C ILE A 179 15.06 -11.63 -1.92
N PRO A 180 14.25 -12.42 -1.21
CA PRO A 180 13.72 -13.67 -1.77
C PRO A 180 12.95 -13.49 -3.10
N SER A 181 12.53 -12.26 -3.41
CA SER A 181 11.84 -11.90 -4.65
C SER A 181 12.76 -11.29 -5.73
N VAL A 182 14.08 -11.31 -5.55
CA VAL A 182 15.08 -10.65 -6.42
C VAL A 182 14.97 -11.04 -7.90
N ALA A 183 14.58 -12.28 -8.21
CA ALA A 183 14.37 -12.75 -9.58
C ALA A 183 13.23 -12.01 -10.31
N ARG A 184 12.33 -11.35 -9.56
CA ARG A 184 11.18 -10.61 -10.07
C ARG A 184 11.44 -9.10 -10.16
N TRP A 185 12.59 -8.61 -9.72
CA TRP A 185 12.85 -7.17 -9.68
C TRP A 185 13.08 -6.63 -11.09
N GLU A 186 12.37 -5.57 -11.43
CA GLU A 186 12.47 -4.86 -12.72
C GLU A 186 13.06 -3.46 -12.53
N TYR A 187 12.74 -2.80 -11.41
CA TYR A 187 13.31 -1.52 -11.00
C TYR A 187 13.80 -1.60 -9.56
N LEU A 188 15.01 -1.10 -9.32
CA LEU A 188 15.62 -1.03 -8.00
C LEU A 188 16.20 0.36 -7.77
N THR A 189 15.70 1.07 -6.76
CA THR A 189 16.28 2.32 -6.25
C THR A 189 16.63 2.13 -4.79
N LEU A 190 17.89 2.35 -4.43
CA LEU A 190 18.41 2.12 -3.09
C LEU A 190 19.25 3.32 -2.64
N TYR A 191 18.85 3.90 -1.51
CA TYR A 191 19.60 4.91 -0.76
C TYR A 191 20.00 4.34 0.60
N LEU A 192 21.21 3.80 0.69
CA LEU A 192 21.75 3.24 1.93
C LEU A 192 23.28 3.21 1.92
N ASP A 193 23.86 3.20 3.10
CA ASP A 193 25.29 2.94 3.30
C ASP A 193 25.63 1.49 2.89
N GLU A 194 26.79 1.31 2.25
CA GLU A 194 27.30 0.03 1.77
C GLU A 194 27.41 -1.06 2.84
N THR A 195 27.66 -0.68 4.10
CA THR A 195 27.76 -1.61 5.23
C THR A 195 26.42 -2.29 5.56
N HIS A 196 25.32 -1.68 5.13
CA HIS A 196 23.96 -2.18 5.33
C HIS A 196 23.39 -2.87 4.10
N LEU A 197 24.15 -2.92 2.99
CA LEU A 197 23.73 -3.61 1.78
C LEU A 197 23.89 -5.12 1.96
N PRO A 198 22.78 -5.89 2.00
CA PRO A 198 22.85 -7.35 2.05
C PRO A 198 23.38 -7.92 0.73
N PRO A 199 24.01 -9.12 0.76
CA PRO A 199 24.44 -9.79 -0.46
C PRO A 199 23.22 -10.20 -1.29
N PHE A 200 23.34 -10.09 -2.62
CA PHE A 200 22.32 -10.58 -3.55
C PHE A 200 22.62 -12.03 -3.93
N PRO A 201 21.81 -13.01 -3.48
CA PRO A 201 22.16 -14.43 -3.59
C PRO A 201 21.87 -15.05 -4.97
N ALA A 202 21.23 -14.31 -5.88
CA ALA A 202 20.76 -14.83 -7.15
C ALA A 202 20.77 -13.75 -8.26
N PRO A 203 20.80 -14.15 -9.55
CA PRO A 203 20.64 -13.25 -10.68
C PRO A 203 19.37 -12.41 -10.62
N MET A 204 19.43 -11.24 -11.26
CA MET A 204 18.34 -10.29 -11.42
C MET A 204 17.92 -10.23 -12.90
N PRO A 205 17.25 -11.28 -13.42
CA PRO A 205 17.02 -11.45 -14.86
C PRO A 205 16.08 -10.41 -15.46
N LEU A 206 15.21 -9.80 -14.65
CA LEU A 206 14.24 -8.81 -15.11
C LEU A 206 14.67 -7.36 -14.88
N LEU A 207 15.77 -7.13 -14.15
CA LEU A 207 16.15 -5.80 -13.72
C LEU A 207 16.59 -4.98 -14.94
N CYS A 208 15.85 -3.93 -15.25
CA CYS A 208 16.11 -3.05 -16.38
C CYS A 208 16.66 -1.68 -15.96
N GLN A 209 16.41 -1.28 -14.71
CA GLN A 209 16.92 -0.04 -14.14
C GLN A 209 17.40 -0.25 -12.71
N LEU A 210 18.62 0.23 -12.45
CA LEU A 210 19.29 0.22 -11.15
C LEU A 210 19.72 1.64 -10.79
N GLU A 211 19.37 2.07 -9.59
CA GLU A 211 19.80 3.34 -9.01
C GLU A 211 20.34 3.09 -7.61
N LEU A 212 21.62 3.39 -7.40
CA LEU A 212 22.31 3.21 -6.13
C LEU A 212 22.89 4.55 -5.64
N TRP A 213 22.59 4.87 -4.40
CA TRP A 213 23.21 5.94 -3.63
C TRP A 213 23.90 5.28 -2.44
N LEU A 214 25.23 5.18 -2.53
CA LEU A 214 26.07 4.58 -1.49
C LEU A 214 26.93 5.67 -0.87
N GLY A 215 26.69 5.99 0.40
CA GLY A 215 27.48 6.95 1.17
C GLY A 215 26.71 7.56 2.34
N ASP A 216 27.43 7.83 3.43
CA ASP A 216 26.98 8.65 4.58
C ASP A 216 27.31 10.15 4.38
N GLY A 217 27.86 10.51 3.20
CA GLY A 217 28.40 11.84 2.90
C GLY A 217 29.84 12.06 3.36
N SER A 218 30.51 11.04 3.94
CA SER A 218 31.88 11.13 4.42
C SER A 218 32.91 10.76 3.34
N PRO A 219 33.91 11.63 3.07
CA PRO A 219 34.96 11.35 2.09
C PRO A 219 35.93 10.24 2.51
N THR A 220 35.80 9.71 3.74
CA THR A 220 36.65 8.64 4.29
C THR A 220 35.98 7.26 4.33
N ALA A 221 34.75 7.13 3.82
CA ALA A 221 34.05 5.85 3.77
C ALA A 221 34.88 4.84 2.95
N ARG A 222 35.43 3.86 3.65
CA ARG A 222 36.27 2.79 3.08
C ARG A 222 35.33 1.67 2.65
N ALA A 223 34.63 1.91 1.56
CA ALA A 223 33.61 1.00 1.07
C ALA A 223 34.14 -0.39 0.76
N ALA A 224 33.37 -1.40 1.17
CA ALA A 224 33.51 -2.74 0.63
C ALA A 224 33.06 -2.73 -0.83
N LYS A 225 33.76 -3.48 -1.70
CA LYS A 225 33.29 -3.67 -3.08
C LYS A 225 31.94 -4.40 -3.05
N VAL A 226 30.95 -3.83 -3.73
CA VAL A 226 29.64 -4.43 -3.94
C VAL A 226 29.69 -5.21 -5.25
N GLU A 227 29.60 -6.53 -5.14
CA GLU A 227 29.43 -7.41 -6.30
C GLU A 227 27.96 -7.56 -6.61
N LEU A 228 27.56 -7.09 -7.79
CA LEU A 228 26.20 -7.27 -8.27
C LEU A 228 26.11 -8.52 -9.15
N PRO A 229 25.04 -9.32 -9.03
CA PRO A 229 24.86 -10.53 -9.81
C PRO A 229 24.49 -10.20 -11.26
N GLU A 230 24.35 -11.23 -12.11
CA GLU A 230 23.98 -11.02 -13.51
C GLU A 230 22.64 -10.29 -13.68
N MET A 231 22.64 -9.27 -14.55
CA MET A 231 21.51 -8.39 -14.85
C MET A 231 21.37 -8.21 -16.38
N PRO A 232 20.97 -9.26 -17.12
CA PRO A 232 21.04 -9.30 -18.59
C PRO A 232 20.13 -8.28 -19.29
N LEU A 233 19.09 -7.78 -18.60
CA LEU A 233 18.16 -6.79 -19.15
C LEU A 233 18.45 -5.36 -18.68
N LEU A 234 19.55 -5.13 -17.96
CA LEU A 234 19.87 -3.83 -17.39
C LEU A 234 20.22 -2.83 -18.49
N ARG A 235 19.46 -1.73 -18.56
CA ARG A 235 19.59 -0.67 -19.56
C ARG A 235 20.01 0.65 -18.96
N THR A 236 19.72 0.85 -17.68
CA THR A 236 19.97 2.13 -17.00
C THR A 236 20.59 1.86 -15.64
N VAL A 237 21.78 2.43 -15.43
CA VAL A 237 22.46 2.43 -14.14
C VAL A 237 22.71 3.88 -13.75
N ILE A 238 22.30 4.25 -12.55
CA ILE A 238 22.54 5.57 -11.97
C ILE A 238 23.31 5.37 -10.67
N LEU A 239 24.56 5.82 -10.65
CA LEU A 239 25.43 5.81 -9.48
C LEU A 239 25.67 7.27 -9.10
N ASN A 240 25.05 7.72 -8.02
CA ASN A 240 24.93 9.15 -7.75
C ASN A 240 26.02 9.75 -6.84
N ASP A 241 27.00 8.94 -6.41
CA ASP A 241 28.20 9.42 -5.73
C ASP A 241 29.46 8.72 -6.27
N ALA A 242 30.60 9.40 -6.15
CA ALA A 242 31.93 8.88 -6.46
C ALA A 242 32.26 7.60 -5.68
N VAL A 243 31.68 7.43 -4.49
CA VAL A 243 31.76 6.18 -3.70
C VAL A 243 31.07 5.05 -4.46
N ALA A 244 29.80 5.23 -4.85
CA ALA A 244 29.08 4.20 -5.62
C ALA A 244 29.80 3.85 -6.93
N ALA A 245 30.29 4.86 -7.67
CA ALA A 245 31.01 4.67 -8.93
C ALA A 245 32.35 3.92 -8.79
N ARG A 246 33.01 3.96 -7.62
CA ARG A 246 34.29 3.26 -7.38
C ARG A 246 34.13 1.86 -6.82
N ASN A 247 33.00 1.60 -6.18
CA ASN A 247 32.84 0.44 -5.31
C ASN A 247 31.80 -0.57 -5.81
N VAL A 248 31.01 -0.23 -6.82
CA VAL A 248 30.10 -1.17 -7.49
C VAL A 248 30.80 -1.76 -8.70
N ASN A 249 31.06 -3.07 -8.68
CA ASN A 249 31.48 -3.78 -9.87
C ASN A 249 30.24 -4.18 -10.67
N LEU A 250 30.07 -3.64 -11.86
CA LEU A 250 29.01 -4.08 -12.77
C LEU A 250 29.47 -5.37 -13.47
N PRO A 251 28.56 -6.32 -13.74
CA PRO A 251 28.94 -7.64 -14.27
C PRO A 251 29.53 -7.61 -15.71
N TRP A 252 29.66 -6.44 -16.32
CA TRP A 252 30.23 -6.23 -17.66
C TRP A 252 31.47 -5.30 -17.68
N GLU A 253 31.99 -4.91 -16.51
CA GLU A 253 33.29 -4.23 -16.37
C GLU A 253 34.44 -5.23 -16.20
#